data_AF-A0A3M2HXS5-F1
#
_entry.id   AF-A0A3M2HXS5-F1
#
_cell.length_a   1.000
_cell.length_b   1.000
_cell.length_c   1.000
_cell.angle_alpha   90.00
_cell.angle_beta   90.00
_cell.angle_gamma   90.00
#
_symmetry.space_group_name_H-M   'P 1'
#
loop_
_entity.id
_entity.type
_entity.pdbx_description
1 polymer ?
#
loop_
_entity_poly.entity_id
_entity_poly.type
_entity_poly.pdbx_seq_one_letter_code
_entity_poly.pdbx_strand_id
1 'polypeptide(L)'
;MTESTARYVYIPVNDEEQGLSWARIAGISVAIAVHVGALLLMLAPVSPPAKAVAEKDRVVVNFIEPPPPPPPPPPPPKEPPKEIKLTPQPQPPQPRPQPLPPPPEQPPIIADTPRAVDTPAPPPTPPAPPVHVPPAAPARNNEDLRQGACFVPPVGPLNTALSRALSRGASVSASMSLTLRYETSGEVSSVSVRQSSRDRDLDRAAMQWARRIKLCPGSAGEGILPLDLRQE
;
A
#
# COMPACT_ATOMS: atom_id res chain seq x y z
N MET A 1 -13.43 54.78 -27.12
CA MET A 1 -12.90 53.43 -26.84
C MET A 1 -11.57 53.33 -27.57
N THR A 2 -10.46 53.40 -26.84
CA THR A 2 -9.10 53.32 -27.39
C THR A 2 -8.55 51.94 -27.09
N GLU A 3 -8.33 51.15 -28.13
CA GLU A 3 -7.85 49.78 -28.07
C GLU A 3 -6.33 49.78 -27.77
N SER A 4 -5.96 49.22 -26.62
CA SER A 4 -4.55 49.06 -26.20
C SER A 4 -4.01 47.77 -26.79
N THR A 5 -3.20 47.89 -27.85
CA THR A 5 -2.50 46.75 -28.45
C THR A 5 -1.18 46.52 -27.72
N ALA A 6 -1.19 45.58 -26.76
CA ALA A 6 0.02 45.10 -26.12
C ALA A 6 0.84 44.25 -27.13
N ARG A 7 1.99 44.77 -27.55
CA ARG A 7 2.97 44.02 -28.34
C ARG A 7 3.67 43.03 -27.42
N TYR A 8 3.42 41.73 -27.62
CA TYR A 8 4.22 40.68 -27.00
C TYR A 8 5.63 40.71 -27.60
N VAL A 9 6.62 41.06 -26.77
CA VAL A 9 8.04 40.91 -27.10
C VAL A 9 8.41 39.45 -26.84
N TYR A 10 8.66 38.69 -27.90
CA TYR A 10 9.22 37.34 -27.79
C TYR A 10 10.68 37.44 -27.39
N ILE A 11 11.00 37.06 -26.15
CA ILE A 11 12.39 36.88 -25.72
C ILE A 11 12.74 35.42 -26.06
N PRO A 12 13.62 35.17 -27.04
CA PRO A 12 14.08 33.82 -27.30
C PRO A 12 14.87 33.34 -26.08
N VAL A 13 14.40 32.26 -25.45
CA VAL A 13 15.20 31.51 -24.49
C VAL A 13 16.27 30.81 -25.32
N ASN A 14 17.53 31.22 -25.17
CA ASN A 14 18.64 30.59 -25.88
C ASN A 14 18.76 29.12 -25.43
N ASP A 15 18.25 28.21 -26.26
CA ASP A 15 18.38 26.75 -26.09
C ASP A 15 19.81 26.22 -26.35
N GLU A 16 20.78 27.11 -26.60
CA GLU A 16 22.18 26.77 -26.86
C GLU A 16 22.91 26.15 -25.64
N GLU A 17 22.27 26.13 -24.46
CA GLU A 17 22.76 25.44 -23.26
C GLU A 17 22.19 24.02 -23.06
N GLN A 18 21.52 23.43 -24.06
CA GLN A 18 21.15 22.00 -24.03
C GLN A 18 22.32 21.06 -24.46
N GLY A 19 23.56 21.55 -24.41
CA GLY A 19 24.77 20.75 -24.61
C GLY A 19 25.13 19.90 -23.39
N LEU A 20 25.99 18.90 -23.60
CA LEU A 20 26.54 18.04 -22.56
C LEU A 20 27.23 18.88 -21.46
N SER A 21 26.55 19.06 -20.32
CA SER A 21 27.01 19.93 -19.25
C SER A 21 28.16 19.26 -18.47
N TRP A 22 29.40 19.52 -18.87
CA TRP A 22 30.61 18.97 -18.26
C TRP A 22 30.69 19.20 -16.74
N ALA A 23 30.24 20.36 -16.26
CA ALA A 23 30.20 20.65 -14.82
C ALA A 23 29.26 19.71 -14.06
N ARG A 24 28.08 19.38 -14.62
CA ARG A 24 27.14 18.44 -13.98
C ARG A 24 27.69 17.01 -14.02
N ILE A 25 28.34 16.63 -15.12
CA ILE A 25 28.95 15.29 -15.26
C ILE A 25 30.08 15.11 -14.25
N ALA A 26 30.96 16.11 -14.13
CA ALA A 26 32.04 16.09 -13.14
C ALA A 26 31.47 16.03 -11.71
N GLY A 27 30.46 16.86 -11.41
CA GLY A 27 29.79 16.87 -10.11
C GLY A 27 29.15 15.51 -9.76
N ILE A 28 28.39 14.92 -10.69
CA ILE A 28 27.73 13.63 -10.49
C ILE A 28 28.76 12.50 -10.36
N SER A 29 29.84 12.53 -11.17
CA SER A 29 30.90 11.51 -11.10
C SER A 29 31.61 11.51 -9.74
N VAL A 30 31.94 12.69 -9.22
CA VAL A 30 32.55 12.82 -7.89
C VAL A 30 31.59 12.35 -6.79
N ALA A 31 30.32 12.72 -6.87
CA ALA A 31 29.32 12.27 -5.92
C ALA A 31 29.23 10.73 -5.90
N ILE A 32 29.11 10.09 -7.07
CA ILE A 32 29.07 8.62 -7.16
C ILE A 32 30.34 7.98 -6.59
N ALA A 33 31.53 8.52 -6.91
CA ALA A 33 32.80 8.00 -6.42
C ALA A 33 32.88 8.02 -4.87
N VAL A 34 32.42 9.11 -4.24
CA VAL A 34 32.37 9.22 -2.78
C VAL A 34 31.43 8.17 -2.18
N HIS A 35 30.25 7.96 -2.76
CA HIS A 35 29.29 6.97 -2.26
C HIS A 35 29.81 5.54 -2.41
N VAL A 36 30.39 5.21 -3.56
CA VAL A 36 30.99 3.88 -3.78
C VAL A 36 32.15 3.65 -2.80
N GLY A 37 33.01 4.64 -2.60
CA GLY A 37 34.10 4.55 -1.61
C GLY A 37 33.58 4.34 -0.19
N ALA A 38 32.54 5.07 0.21
CA ALA A 38 31.92 4.91 1.52
C ALA A 38 31.27 3.53 1.71
N LEU A 39 30.57 3.03 0.69
CA LEU A 39 29.98 1.69 0.70
C LEU A 39 31.07 0.61 0.78
N LEU A 40 32.15 0.74 0.01
CA LEU A 40 33.28 -0.20 0.09
C LEU A 40 33.96 -0.20 1.47
N LEU A 41 34.09 0.97 2.10
CA LEU A 41 34.62 1.07 3.47
C LEU A 41 33.68 0.39 4.48
N MET A 42 32.36 0.47 4.29
CA MET A 42 31.39 -0.19 5.15
C MET A 42 31.40 -1.73 5.00
N LEU A 43 31.79 -2.25 3.83
CA LEU A 43 32.03 -3.68 3.62
C LEU A 43 33.36 -4.16 4.22
N ALA A 44 34.26 -3.26 4.61
CA ALA A 44 35.53 -3.67 5.20
C ALA A 44 35.28 -4.33 6.58
N PRO A 45 35.78 -5.57 6.81
CA PRO A 45 35.55 -6.28 8.06
C PRO A 45 36.29 -5.57 9.19
N VAL A 46 35.55 -5.03 10.16
CA VAL A 46 36.12 -4.54 11.41
C VAL A 46 36.43 -5.75 12.28
N SER A 47 37.65 -6.27 12.16
CA SER A 47 38.14 -7.35 13.01
C SER A 47 38.31 -6.83 14.44
N PRO A 48 37.65 -7.42 15.45
CA PRO A 48 37.92 -7.07 16.84
C PRO A 48 39.39 -7.39 17.18
N PRO A 49 40.01 -6.63 18.09
CA PRO A 49 41.37 -6.94 18.54
C PRO A 49 41.38 -8.38 19.08
N ALA A 50 42.43 -9.14 18.74
CA ALA A 50 42.56 -10.52 19.17
C ALA A 50 42.45 -10.60 20.70
N LYS A 51 41.30 -11.09 21.20
CA LYS A 51 41.15 -11.38 22.62
C LYS A 51 42.11 -12.51 22.93
N ALA A 52 43.03 -12.26 23.85
CA ALA A 52 43.87 -13.31 24.42
C ALA A 52 42.95 -14.47 24.82
N VAL A 53 43.23 -15.65 24.28
CA VAL A 53 42.48 -16.87 24.54
C VAL A 53 42.55 -17.10 26.05
N ALA A 54 41.47 -16.78 26.76
CA ALA A 54 41.32 -17.22 28.14
C ALA A 54 41.31 -18.75 28.08
N GLU A 55 42.35 -19.34 28.67
CA GLU A 55 42.52 -20.78 28.77
C GLU A 55 41.25 -21.38 29.35
N LYS A 56 40.61 -22.27 28.58
CA LYS A 56 39.36 -22.91 29.00
C LYS A 56 39.70 -23.86 30.13
N ASP A 57 39.43 -23.42 31.36
CA ASP A 57 39.54 -24.26 32.55
C ASP A 57 38.62 -25.48 32.39
N ARG A 58 39.22 -26.66 32.17
CA ARG A 58 38.46 -27.89 32.01
C ARG A 58 38.08 -28.39 33.38
N VAL A 59 36.82 -28.13 33.76
CA VAL A 59 36.22 -28.74 34.95
C VAL A 59 36.07 -30.24 34.71
N VAL A 60 36.93 -31.05 35.34
CA VAL A 60 36.82 -32.51 35.36
C VAL A 60 35.71 -32.89 36.33
N VAL A 61 34.54 -33.25 35.79
CA VAL A 61 33.41 -33.75 36.59
C VAL A 61 33.56 -35.26 36.72
N ASN A 62 33.89 -35.74 37.92
CA ASN A 62 33.92 -37.17 38.19
C ASN A 62 32.48 -37.66 38.38
N PHE A 63 31.93 -38.29 37.35
CA PHE A 63 30.60 -38.90 37.39
C PHE A 63 30.68 -40.18 38.23
N ILE A 64 30.09 -40.17 39.42
CA ILE A 64 29.79 -41.39 40.16
C ILE A 64 28.49 -41.93 39.57
N GLU A 65 28.55 -43.11 38.93
CA GLU A 65 27.35 -43.80 38.47
C GLU A 65 26.45 -44.10 39.69
N PRO A 66 25.18 -43.65 39.69
CA PRO A 66 24.25 -44.05 40.72
C PRO A 66 24.05 -45.58 40.67
N PRO A 67 23.91 -46.25 41.83
CA PRO A 67 23.74 -47.70 41.88
C PRO A 67 22.55 -48.14 41.03
N PRO A 68 22.62 -49.33 40.41
CA PRO A 68 21.61 -49.79 39.48
C PRO A 68 20.22 -49.82 40.15
N PRO A 69 19.17 -49.34 39.45
CA PRO A 69 17.83 -49.40 39.98
C PRO A 69 17.43 -50.86 40.25
N PRO A 70 16.64 -51.13 41.31
CA PRO A 70 16.15 -52.47 41.58
C PRO A 70 15.37 -53.01 40.38
N PRO A 71 15.41 -54.34 40.13
CA PRO A 71 14.72 -54.93 39.00
C PRO A 71 13.23 -54.58 39.04
N PRO A 72 12.63 -54.26 37.88
CA PRO A 72 11.22 -53.94 37.82
C PRO A 72 10.40 -55.15 38.29
N PRO A 73 9.32 -54.92 39.06
CA PRO A 73 8.41 -55.99 39.42
C PRO A 73 7.85 -56.65 38.15
N PRO A 74 7.53 -57.95 38.18
CA PRO A 74 7.01 -58.67 37.03
C PRO A 74 5.74 -57.97 36.50
N PRO A 75 5.55 -57.92 35.17
CA PRO A 75 4.38 -57.27 34.59
C PRO A 75 3.11 -57.97 35.09
N PRO A 76 2.08 -57.20 35.48
CA PRO A 76 0.80 -57.79 35.85
C PRO A 76 0.20 -58.55 34.65
N PRO A 77 -0.57 -59.64 34.89
CA PRO A 77 -1.22 -60.40 33.83
C PRO A 77 -2.07 -59.48 32.94
N LYS A 78 -1.97 -59.68 31.62
CA LYS A 78 -2.82 -58.99 30.64
C LYS A 78 -4.28 -59.32 30.95
N GLU A 79 -5.05 -58.32 31.38
CA GLU A 79 -6.51 -58.45 31.47
C GLU A 79 -7.07 -58.76 30.07
N PRO A 80 -8.07 -59.65 29.96
CA PRO A 80 -8.72 -59.93 28.70
C PRO A 80 -9.35 -58.64 28.13
N PRO A 81 -9.45 -58.52 26.79
CA PRO A 81 -10.01 -57.33 26.16
C PRO A 81 -11.40 -57.02 26.74
N LYS A 82 -11.52 -55.91 27.47
CA LYS A 82 -12.83 -55.35 27.78
C LYS A 82 -13.46 -54.97 26.45
N GLU A 83 -14.56 -55.65 26.12
CA GLU A 83 -15.45 -55.24 25.06
C GLU A 83 -15.72 -53.74 25.21
N ILE A 84 -15.38 -53.02 24.15
CA ILE A 84 -15.72 -51.62 23.99
C ILE A 84 -17.25 -51.58 23.85
N LYS A 85 -17.97 -51.43 24.96
CA LYS A 85 -19.30 -50.81 24.89
C LYS A 85 -19.07 -49.33 24.61
N LEU A 86 -19.02 -49.03 23.30
CA LEU A 86 -19.19 -47.69 22.77
C LEU A 86 -20.42 -47.08 23.43
N THR A 87 -20.21 -46.29 24.48
CA THR A 87 -21.23 -45.36 24.92
C THR A 87 -21.31 -44.32 23.82
N PRO A 88 -22.48 -44.10 23.21
CA PRO A 88 -22.63 -43.10 22.16
C PRO A 88 -22.20 -41.75 22.72
N GLN A 89 -21.14 -41.20 22.13
CA GLN A 89 -20.72 -39.83 22.37
C GLN A 89 -21.93 -38.91 22.08
N PRO A 90 -22.29 -37.96 22.96
CA PRO A 90 -23.27 -36.95 22.62
C PRO A 90 -22.80 -36.22 21.37
N GLN A 91 -23.60 -36.31 20.29
CA GLN A 91 -23.37 -35.51 19.09
C GLN A 91 -23.35 -34.03 19.48
N PRO A 92 -22.43 -33.22 18.93
CA PRO A 92 -22.60 -31.78 18.92
C PRO A 92 -23.98 -31.46 18.33
N PRO A 93 -24.71 -30.46 18.85
CA PRO A 93 -25.97 -30.05 18.24
C PRO A 93 -25.72 -29.73 16.77
N GLN A 94 -26.41 -30.44 15.89
CA GLN A 94 -26.40 -30.12 14.47
C GLN A 94 -26.87 -28.67 14.30
N PRO A 95 -26.18 -27.86 13.46
CA PRO A 95 -26.73 -26.59 13.04
C PRO A 95 -28.12 -26.83 12.46
N ARG A 96 -29.13 -26.15 13.01
CA ARG A 96 -30.45 -26.11 12.39
C ARG A 96 -30.26 -25.62 10.95
N PRO A 97 -30.89 -26.26 9.95
CA PRO A 97 -31.00 -25.67 8.64
C PRO A 97 -31.64 -24.30 8.82
N GLN A 98 -30.92 -23.24 8.45
CA GLN A 98 -31.58 -21.96 8.22
C GLN A 98 -32.59 -22.21 7.10
N PRO A 99 -33.83 -21.70 7.20
CA PRO A 99 -34.74 -21.68 6.07
C PRO A 99 -34.00 -21.10 4.87
N LEU A 100 -34.03 -21.81 3.73
CA LEU A 100 -33.54 -21.23 2.49
C LEU A 100 -34.22 -19.87 2.30
N PRO A 101 -33.49 -18.82 1.89
CA PRO A 101 -34.15 -17.63 1.38
C PRO A 101 -35.10 -18.04 0.25
N PRO A 102 -36.29 -17.41 0.15
CA PRO A 102 -37.19 -17.66 -0.97
C PRO A 102 -36.44 -17.41 -2.29
N PRO A 103 -36.77 -18.16 -3.35
CA PRO A 103 -36.20 -17.95 -4.68
C PRO A 103 -36.31 -16.46 -5.07
N PRO A 104 -35.29 -15.88 -5.70
CA PRO A 104 -35.39 -14.54 -6.23
C PRO A 104 -36.61 -14.46 -7.15
N GLU A 105 -37.49 -13.48 -6.89
CA GLU A 105 -38.49 -13.07 -7.86
C GLU A 105 -37.76 -12.79 -9.18
N GLN A 106 -38.09 -13.61 -10.17
CA GLN A 106 -37.68 -13.37 -11.54
C GLN A 106 -38.16 -11.97 -11.92
N PRO A 107 -37.34 -11.16 -12.62
CA PRO A 107 -37.86 -9.95 -13.22
C PRO A 107 -39.05 -10.34 -14.11
N PRO A 108 -40.16 -9.58 -14.10
CA PRO A 108 -41.25 -9.84 -15.01
C PRO A 108 -40.69 -9.83 -16.43
N ILE A 109 -40.87 -10.97 -17.11
CA ILE A 109 -40.74 -11.09 -18.55
C ILE A 109 -41.79 -10.14 -19.10
N ILE A 110 -41.38 -8.92 -19.46
CA ILE A 110 -42.23 -8.07 -20.28
C ILE A 110 -42.27 -8.73 -21.64
N ALA A 111 -43.38 -9.43 -21.86
CA ALA A 111 -43.81 -9.89 -23.15
C ALA A 111 -43.74 -8.73 -24.13
N ASP A 112 -43.09 -8.99 -25.26
CA ASP A 112 -43.12 -8.19 -26.47
C ASP A 112 -44.59 -8.08 -26.93
N THR A 113 -45.28 -7.03 -26.50
CA THR A 113 -46.54 -6.61 -27.09
C THR A 113 -46.23 -5.57 -28.15
N PRO A 114 -46.37 -5.86 -29.45
CA PRO A 114 -46.24 -4.83 -30.47
C PRO A 114 -47.41 -3.86 -30.34
N ARG A 115 -47.11 -2.61 -29.94
CA ARG A 115 -48.01 -1.48 -30.19
C ARG A 115 -47.45 -0.68 -31.36
N ALA A 116 -48.18 -0.72 -32.47
CA ALA A 116 -48.06 0.27 -33.52
C ALA A 116 -48.66 1.59 -33.01
N VAL A 117 -47.80 2.54 -32.63
CA VAL A 117 -48.14 3.96 -32.66
C VAL A 117 -46.87 4.74 -32.95
N ASP A 118 -46.76 5.28 -34.16
CA ASP A 118 -45.83 6.36 -34.47
C ASP A 118 -46.07 7.51 -33.48
N THR A 119 -45.09 7.79 -32.64
CA THR A 119 -45.11 9.01 -31.81
C THR A 119 -44.48 10.11 -32.66
N PRO A 120 -45.15 11.26 -32.89
CA PRO A 120 -44.54 12.36 -33.64
C PRO A 120 -43.21 12.77 -33.01
N ALA A 121 -42.21 13.05 -33.85
CA ALA A 121 -40.90 13.51 -33.39
C ALA A 121 -41.04 14.71 -32.43
N PRO A 122 -40.31 14.74 -31.30
CA PRO A 122 -40.31 15.92 -30.46
C PRO A 122 -39.77 17.12 -31.26
N PRO A 123 -40.29 18.33 -31.02
CA PRO A 123 -39.78 19.54 -31.67
C PRO A 123 -38.28 19.70 -31.35
N PRO A 124 -37.49 20.35 -32.24
CA PRO A 124 -36.08 20.57 -32.00
C PRO A 124 -35.88 21.31 -30.68
N THR A 125 -35.14 20.68 -29.77
CA THR A 125 -34.75 21.26 -28.49
C THR A 125 -34.02 22.59 -28.73
N PRO A 126 -34.32 23.66 -27.99
CA PRO A 126 -33.55 24.90 -28.05
C PRO A 126 -32.05 24.63 -27.82
N PRO A 127 -31.15 25.40 -28.44
CA PRO A 127 -29.72 25.32 -28.15
C PRO A 127 -29.49 25.42 -26.64
N ALA A 128 -28.78 24.45 -26.06
CA ALA A 128 -28.43 24.50 -24.66
C ALA A 128 -27.69 25.82 -24.35
N PRO A 129 -27.98 26.48 -23.22
CA PRO A 129 -27.20 27.63 -22.78
C PRO A 129 -25.71 27.27 -22.75
N PRO A 130 -24.81 28.19 -23.14
CA PRO A 130 -23.37 27.93 -23.05
C PRO A 130 -23.02 27.56 -21.61
N VAL A 131 -22.58 26.32 -21.41
CA VAL A 131 -22.05 25.84 -20.14
C VAL A 131 -20.85 26.72 -19.83
N HIS A 132 -20.91 27.47 -18.74
CA HIS A 132 -19.77 28.21 -18.22
C HIS A 132 -18.75 27.17 -17.75
N VAL A 133 -17.80 26.83 -18.61
CA VAL A 133 -16.61 26.06 -18.21
C VAL A 133 -15.84 26.96 -17.24
N PRO A 134 -15.71 26.58 -15.96
CA PRO A 134 -14.91 27.36 -15.03
C PRO A 134 -13.47 27.49 -15.57
N PRO A 135 -12.81 28.63 -15.35
CA PRO A 135 -11.47 28.88 -15.88
C PRO A 135 -10.53 27.76 -15.47
N ALA A 136 -9.76 27.25 -16.44
CA ALA A 136 -8.72 26.27 -16.22
C ALA A 136 -7.71 26.86 -15.22
N ALA A 137 -7.77 26.36 -13.99
CA ALA A 137 -6.83 26.71 -12.94
C ALA A 137 -5.43 26.18 -13.30
N PRO A 138 -4.35 26.74 -12.72
CA PRO A 138 -2.97 26.40 -13.10
C PRO A 138 -2.76 24.88 -13.11
N ALA A 139 -2.18 24.38 -14.20
CA ALA A 139 -1.99 22.96 -14.40
C ALA A 139 -1.06 22.41 -13.32
N ARG A 140 -1.62 21.65 -12.37
CA ARG A 140 -0.85 20.80 -11.46
C ARG A 140 -0.56 19.48 -12.18
N ASN A 141 0.61 18.90 -11.89
CA ASN A 141 0.95 17.55 -12.32
C ASN A 141 0.03 16.55 -11.61
N ASN A 142 -1.05 16.14 -12.26
CA ASN A 142 -2.02 15.20 -11.69
C ASN A 142 -1.52 13.75 -11.67
N GLU A 143 -0.41 13.44 -12.34
CA GLU A 143 0.24 12.13 -12.30
C GLU A 143 1.09 11.92 -11.03
N ASP A 144 1.56 13.01 -10.42
CA ASP A 144 2.31 12.95 -9.16
C ASP A 144 2.00 14.17 -8.28
N LEU A 145 1.11 13.96 -7.32
CA LEU A 145 0.68 14.96 -6.36
C LEU A 145 1.71 15.24 -5.24
N ARG A 146 2.82 14.48 -5.15
CA ARG A 146 3.84 14.69 -4.08
C ARG A 146 4.49 16.06 -4.19
N GLN A 147 4.75 16.53 -5.41
CA GLN A 147 5.37 17.83 -5.67
C GLN A 147 4.42 19.01 -5.40
N GLY A 148 3.10 18.76 -5.39
CA GLY A 148 2.08 19.77 -5.14
C GLY A 148 1.64 19.86 -3.68
N ALA A 149 2.19 19.05 -2.78
CA ALA A 149 1.78 19.00 -1.39
C ALA A 149 2.41 20.13 -0.57
N CYS A 150 1.58 20.97 0.06
CA CYS A 150 2.02 22.04 0.95
C CYS A 150 2.22 21.54 2.39
N PHE A 151 1.49 20.50 2.78
CA PHE A 151 1.63 19.86 4.08
C PHE A 151 1.51 18.34 3.91
N VAL A 152 2.53 17.65 4.41
CA VAL A 152 2.60 16.19 4.41
C VAL A 152 2.62 15.73 5.88
N PRO A 153 1.65 14.91 6.32
CA PRO A 153 1.60 14.39 7.67
C PRO A 153 2.75 13.39 7.90
N PRO A 154 3.20 13.19 9.15
CA PRO A 154 4.27 12.25 9.46
C PRO A 154 3.92 10.83 9.01
N VAL A 155 4.89 10.12 8.44
CA VAL A 155 4.73 8.76 7.91
C VAL A 155 4.71 7.67 8.99
N GLY A 156 4.99 8.01 10.26
CA GLY A 156 5.05 7.06 11.38
C GLY A 156 3.84 6.10 11.48
N PRO A 157 2.58 6.57 11.38
CA PRO A 157 1.41 5.69 11.38
C PRO A 157 1.38 4.70 10.21
N LEU A 158 1.86 5.12 9.04
CA LEU A 158 1.97 4.25 7.85
C LEU A 158 3.07 3.21 8.06
N ASN A 159 4.25 3.62 8.54
CA ASN A 159 5.35 2.72 8.85
C ASN A 159 4.99 1.69 9.92
N THR A 160 4.17 2.07 10.90
CA THR A 160 3.67 1.14 11.93
C THR A 160 2.71 0.09 11.36
N ALA A 161 1.92 0.46 10.34
CA ALA A 161 1.08 -0.50 9.63
C ALA A 161 1.91 -1.44 8.75
N LEU A 162 2.93 -0.89 8.08
CA LEU A 162 3.87 -1.64 7.26
C LEU A 162 4.64 -2.67 8.09
N SER A 163 5.21 -2.27 9.23
CA SER A 163 5.94 -3.18 10.11
C SER A 163 5.06 -4.32 10.61
N ARG A 164 3.82 -4.03 11.03
CA ARG A 164 2.84 -5.07 11.41
C ARG A 164 2.52 -6.02 10.25
N ALA A 165 2.33 -5.52 9.04
CA ALA A 165 2.06 -6.37 7.88
C ALA A 165 3.24 -7.31 7.61
N LEU A 166 4.48 -6.78 7.64
CA LEU A 166 5.70 -7.56 7.44
C LEU A 166 5.92 -8.60 8.56
N SER A 167 5.67 -8.24 9.83
CA SER A 167 5.78 -9.18 10.96
C SER A 167 4.79 -10.34 10.89
N ARG A 168 3.67 -10.18 10.16
CA ARG A 168 2.70 -11.26 9.89
C ARG A 168 3.06 -12.12 8.67
N GLY A 169 4.19 -11.85 8.01
CA GLY A 169 4.59 -12.54 6.79
C GLY A 169 3.77 -12.14 5.55
N ALA A 170 3.08 -10.99 5.58
CA ALA A 170 2.36 -10.51 4.40
C ALA A 170 3.35 -10.06 3.32
N SER A 171 3.06 -10.42 2.06
CA SER A 171 3.85 -10.00 0.90
C SER A 171 3.48 -8.58 0.48
N VAL A 172 4.04 -7.59 1.17
CA VAL A 172 3.76 -6.18 0.91
C VAL A 172 4.43 -5.71 -0.40
N SER A 173 3.68 -4.99 -1.22
CA SER A 173 4.20 -4.34 -2.44
C SER A 173 5.08 -3.15 -2.09
N ALA A 174 6.22 -3.02 -2.77
CA ALA A 174 7.17 -1.90 -2.57
C ALA A 174 6.58 -0.54 -2.96
N SER A 175 5.70 -0.51 -3.96
CA SER A 175 5.01 0.68 -4.43
C SER A 175 3.49 0.49 -4.35
N MET A 176 2.80 1.54 -3.87
CA MET A 176 1.35 1.67 -3.95
C MET A 176 1.00 3.04 -4.51
N SER A 177 -0.20 3.21 -5.05
CA SER A 177 -0.67 4.52 -5.52
C SER A 177 -2.12 4.76 -5.12
N LEU A 178 -2.42 5.99 -4.71
CA LEU A 178 -3.76 6.41 -4.33
C LEU A 178 -4.23 7.47 -5.31
N THR A 179 -5.54 7.51 -5.57
CA THR A 179 -6.18 8.60 -6.30
C THR A 179 -6.87 9.51 -5.29
N LEU A 180 -6.52 10.80 -5.36
CA LEU A 180 -7.00 11.83 -4.45
C LEU A 180 -7.82 12.84 -5.26
N ARG A 181 -9.03 13.13 -4.79
CA ARG A 181 -9.79 14.30 -5.22
C ARG A 181 -9.60 15.42 -4.20
N TYR A 182 -9.37 16.63 -4.69
CA TYR A 182 -9.05 17.78 -3.86
C TYR A 182 -9.78 19.03 -4.35
N GLU A 183 -10.06 19.92 -3.41
CA GLU A 183 -10.76 21.18 -3.64
C GLU A 183 -9.80 22.34 -3.92
N THR A 184 -10.34 23.50 -4.27
CA THR A 184 -9.54 24.72 -4.53
C THR A 184 -8.73 25.18 -3.31
N SER A 185 -9.17 24.84 -2.10
CA SER A 185 -8.44 25.06 -0.85
C SER A 185 -7.21 24.15 -0.68
N GLY A 186 -7.07 23.12 -1.53
CA GLY A 186 -6.05 22.08 -1.41
C GLY A 186 -6.39 20.99 -0.38
N GLU A 187 -7.59 21.01 0.18
CA GLU A 187 -8.09 19.94 1.04
C GLU A 187 -8.52 18.71 0.23
N VAL A 188 -8.21 17.52 0.73
CA VAL A 188 -8.52 16.25 0.07
C VAL A 188 -9.96 15.83 0.40
N SER A 189 -10.85 15.86 -0.58
CA SER A 189 -12.27 15.52 -0.43
C SER A 189 -12.52 14.02 -0.51
N SER A 190 -11.77 13.28 -1.33
CA SER A 190 -11.90 11.82 -1.40
C SER A 190 -10.57 11.13 -1.71
N VAL A 191 -10.43 9.90 -1.20
CA VAL A 191 -9.25 9.07 -1.42
C VAL A 191 -9.71 7.67 -1.80
N SER A 192 -9.17 7.16 -2.91
CA SER A 192 -9.36 5.79 -3.37
C SER A 192 -8.00 5.13 -3.62
N VAL A 193 -7.95 3.80 -3.51
CA VAL A 193 -6.74 3.03 -3.81
C VAL A 193 -6.72 2.74 -5.31
N ARG A 194 -5.69 3.18 -6.01
CA ARG A 194 -5.46 2.88 -7.43
C ARG A 194 -4.66 1.59 -7.57
N GLN A 195 -3.57 1.48 -6.81
CA GLN A 195 -2.74 0.28 -6.74
C GLN A 195 -2.51 -0.04 -5.26
N SER A 196 -2.91 -1.25 -4.85
CA SER A 196 -2.84 -1.69 -3.46
C SER A 196 -1.45 -2.18 -3.06
N SER A 197 -1.15 -2.14 -1.77
CA SER A 197 0.10 -2.68 -1.23
C SER A 197 0.07 -4.18 -0.93
N ARG A 198 -0.97 -4.91 -1.36
CA ARG A 198 -1.22 -6.34 -1.04
C ARG A 198 -1.53 -6.65 0.44
N ASP A 199 -1.74 -5.64 1.28
CA ASP A 199 -2.18 -5.79 2.66
C ASP A 199 -3.30 -4.78 2.97
N ARG A 200 -4.42 -5.26 3.51
CA ARG A 200 -5.63 -4.45 3.76
C ARG A 200 -5.46 -3.44 4.90
N ASP A 201 -4.65 -3.76 5.92
CA ASP A 201 -4.41 -2.84 7.03
C ASP A 201 -3.53 -1.68 6.56
N LEU A 202 -2.55 -1.98 5.72
CA LEU A 202 -1.67 -1.00 5.13
C LEU A 202 -2.41 -0.08 4.15
N ASP A 203 -3.28 -0.62 3.29
CA ASP A 203 -4.15 0.18 2.41
C ASP A 203 -5.05 1.13 3.22
N ARG A 204 -5.62 0.65 4.34
CA ARG A 204 -6.46 1.47 5.23
C ARG A 204 -5.66 2.58 5.89
N ALA A 205 -4.47 2.26 6.39
CA ALA A 205 -3.57 3.23 6.99
C ALA A 205 -3.11 4.28 5.96
N ALA A 206 -2.85 3.88 4.72
CA ALA A 206 -2.51 4.77 3.62
C ALA A 206 -3.65 5.73 3.27
N MET A 207 -4.88 5.22 3.17
CA MET A 207 -6.06 6.08 2.95
C MET A 207 -6.27 7.09 4.08
N GLN A 208 -6.10 6.68 5.34
CA GLN A 208 -6.20 7.57 6.51
C GLN A 208 -5.08 8.61 6.54
N TRP A 209 -3.86 8.22 6.14
CA TRP A 209 -2.73 9.12 6.05
C TRP A 209 -2.92 10.14 4.90
N ALA A 210 -3.37 9.69 3.73
CA ALA A 210 -3.60 10.53 2.56
C ALA A 210 -4.69 11.58 2.77
N ARG A 211 -5.73 11.28 3.56
CA ARG A 211 -6.77 12.25 3.97
C ARG A 211 -6.22 13.43 4.78
N ARG A 212 -5.06 13.27 5.41
CA ARG A 212 -4.41 14.32 6.23
C ARG A 212 -3.42 15.16 5.43
N ILE A 213 -3.18 14.84 4.16
CA ILE A 213 -2.37 15.66 3.27
C ILE A 213 -3.14 16.93 2.93
N LYS A 214 -2.42 18.04 2.84
CA LYS A 214 -2.93 19.28 2.28
C LYS A 214 -2.08 19.68 1.09
N LEU A 215 -2.73 19.78 -0.05
CA LEU A 215 -2.15 20.29 -1.27
C LEU A 215 -2.06 21.82 -1.19
N CYS A 216 -1.15 22.43 -1.94
CA CYS A 216 -1.15 23.88 -2.06
C CYS A 216 -2.46 24.34 -2.72
N PRO A 217 -3.06 25.44 -2.24
CA PRO A 217 -4.30 25.96 -2.79
C PRO A 217 -4.15 26.32 -4.27
N GLY A 218 -5.21 26.14 -5.04
CA GLY A 218 -5.19 26.29 -6.48
C GLY A 218 -6.44 25.72 -7.13
N SER A 219 -6.27 24.94 -8.19
CA SER A 219 -7.33 24.18 -8.86
C SER A 219 -7.95 23.15 -7.93
N ALA A 220 -9.27 22.96 -8.01
CA ALA A 220 -9.84 21.67 -7.64
C ALA A 220 -9.52 20.65 -8.74
N GLY A 221 -9.38 19.38 -8.37
CA GLY A 221 -9.04 18.34 -9.33
C GLY A 221 -8.93 16.95 -8.72
N GLU A 222 -8.47 16.02 -9.56
CA GLU A 222 -8.16 14.66 -9.18
C GLU A 222 -6.76 14.32 -9.66
N GLY A 223 -5.99 13.59 -8.86
CA GLY A 223 -4.66 13.16 -9.23
C GLY A 223 -4.17 11.95 -8.45
N ILE A 224 -2.98 11.49 -8.80
CA ILE A 224 -2.35 10.29 -8.26
C ILE A 224 -1.31 10.70 -7.23
N LEU A 225 -1.32 10.03 -6.09
CA LEU A 225 -0.29 10.11 -5.08
C LEU A 225 0.46 8.77 -5.04
N PRO A 226 1.67 8.70 -5.63
CA PRO A 226 2.52 7.53 -5.49
C PRO A 226 3.13 7.47 -4.09
N LEU A 227 3.10 6.28 -3.48
CA LEU A 227 3.72 5.97 -2.20
C LEU A 227 4.75 4.87 -2.41
N ASP A 228 6.01 5.17 -2.10
CA ASP A 228 7.06 4.16 -2.02
C ASP A 228 7.21 3.76 -0.54
N LEU A 229 7.03 2.47 -0.29
CA LEU A 229 7.10 1.84 1.03
C LEU A 229 8.49 1.25 1.32
N ARG A 230 9.40 1.28 0.35
CA ARG A 230 10.82 1.04 0.58
C ARG A 230 11.39 2.31 1.18
N GLN A 231 11.24 2.44 2.49
CA GLN A 231 11.96 3.47 3.24
C GLN A 231 13.47 3.20 3.06
N GLU A 232 14.20 4.19 2.58
CA GLU A 232 15.68 4.26 2.59
C GLU A 232 16.23 4.26 4.03
#